data_AF-A0A7S1LDF3-F1
#
_entry.id   AF-A0A7S1LDF3-F1
#
_cell.length_a   1.000
_cell.length_b   1.000
_cell.length_c   1.000
_cell.angle_alpha   90.00
_cell.angle_beta   90.00
_cell.angle_gamma   90.00
#
_symmetry.space_group_name_H-M   'P 1'
#
loop_
_entity.id
_entity.type
_entity.pdbx_description
1 polymer ?
#
loop_
_entity_poly.entity_id
_entity_poly.type
_entity_poly.pdbx_seq_one_letter_code
_entity_poly.pdbx_strand_id
1 'polypeptide(L)'
;QDASAYCEEFMKGLGIETVYSVKYDKDNPAYWEKVRLPNGADKTYVHSGVKSANQFMPREVKSDKGPGSGGWVTVNKYLQVVTRQGEKWGEGVVFAFGDCMAYVSSGSSRGQAAESSQPQWDSPPVPKTGYSAEQ
;
A
#
# COMPACT_ATOMS: atom_id res chain seq x y z
N GLN A 1 -23.42 -14.53 0.21
CA GLN A 1 -22.99 -13.42 -0.65
C GLN A 1 -21.86 -12.72 0.08
N ASP A 2 -20.70 -12.53 -0.55
CA ASP A 2 -19.63 -11.73 0.04
C ASP A 2 -19.82 -10.24 -0.31
N ALA A 3 -19.10 -9.37 0.39
CA ALA A 3 -19.21 -7.92 0.21
C ALA A 3 -18.88 -7.48 -1.22
N SER A 4 -17.96 -8.16 -1.91
CA SER A 4 -17.55 -7.81 -3.27
C SER A 4 -18.66 -8.09 -4.28
N ALA A 5 -19.35 -9.23 -4.16
CA ALA A 5 -20.47 -9.58 -5.01
C ALA A 5 -21.66 -8.62 -4.83
N TYR A 6 -21.96 -8.24 -3.59
CA TYR A 6 -23.00 -7.25 -3.28
C TYR A 6 -22.69 -5.88 -3.91
N CYS A 7 -21.48 -5.37 -3.74
CA CYS A 7 -21.08 -4.07 -4.30
C CYS A 7 -21.13 -4.07 -5.83
N GLU A 8 -20.69 -5.16 -6.46
CA GLU A 8 -20.73 -5.33 -7.91
C GLU A 8 -22.17 -5.31 -8.45
N GLU A 9 -23.10 -6.03 -7.82
CA GLU A 9 -24.52 -6.02 -8.19
C GLU A 9 -25.14 -4.63 -8.01
N PHE A 10 -24.84 -3.95 -6.90
CA PHE A 10 -25.33 -2.61 -6.61
C PHE A 10 -24.85 -1.59 -7.66
N MET A 11 -23.55 -1.60 -7.99
CA MET A 11 -22.97 -0.73 -9.02
C MET A 11 -23.60 -0.98 -10.40
N LYS A 12 -23.79 -2.26 -10.77
CA LYS A 12 -24.49 -2.62 -12.01
C LYS A 12 -25.93 -2.12 -12.05
N GLY A 13 -26.64 -2.19 -10.93
CA GLY A 13 -28.01 -1.66 -10.80
C GLY A 13 -28.11 -0.15 -11.03
N LEU A 14 -27.01 0.58 -10.85
CA LEU A 14 -26.91 2.02 -11.12
C LEU A 14 -26.34 2.34 -12.51
N GLY A 15 -26.07 1.33 -13.33
CA GLY A 15 -25.46 1.50 -14.66
C GLY A 15 -23.96 1.85 -14.63
N ILE A 16 -23.27 1.55 -13.53
CA ILE A 16 -21.82 1.70 -13.43
C ILE A 16 -21.15 0.48 -14.06
N GLU A 17 -20.35 0.71 -15.11
CA GLU A 17 -19.57 -0.35 -15.76
C GLU A 17 -18.23 -0.59 -15.03
N THR A 18 -17.95 -1.86 -14.73
CA THR A 18 -16.71 -2.31 -14.10
C THR A 18 -15.88 -3.13 -15.09
N VAL A 19 -14.57 -2.84 -15.16
CA VAL A 19 -13.62 -3.56 -16.03
C VAL A 19 -12.45 -4.04 -15.17
N TYR A 20 -12.27 -5.36 -15.11
CA TYR A 20 -11.28 -6.02 -14.27
C TYR A 20 -10.05 -6.48 -15.07
N SER A 21 -8.94 -6.74 -14.37
CA SER A 21 -7.69 -7.25 -14.96
C SER A 21 -7.09 -6.35 -16.05
N VAL A 22 -7.39 -5.05 -16.02
CA VAL A 22 -6.83 -4.04 -16.92
C VAL A 22 -6.02 -3.04 -16.09
N LYS A 23 -4.75 -2.86 -16.44
CA LYS A 23 -3.89 -1.83 -15.83
C LYS A 23 -4.25 -0.47 -16.43
N TYR A 24 -4.43 0.53 -15.56
CA TYR A 24 -4.62 1.93 -15.99
C TYR A 24 -3.40 2.41 -16.78
N ASP A 25 -3.65 2.90 -18.00
CA ASP A 25 -2.63 3.41 -18.91
C ASP A 25 -3.23 4.47 -19.84
N LYS A 26 -3.28 5.72 -19.38
CA LYS A 26 -3.91 6.83 -20.11
C LYS A 26 -3.24 7.19 -21.44
N ASP A 27 -1.96 6.85 -21.57
CA ASP A 27 -1.13 7.20 -22.72
C ASP A 27 -1.22 6.13 -23.83
N ASN A 28 -1.95 5.03 -23.56
CA ASN A 28 -2.09 3.89 -24.46
C ASN A 28 -3.51 3.81 -25.05
N PRO A 29 -3.70 4.03 -26.36
CA PRO A 29 -5.01 3.92 -27.01
C PRO A 29 -5.68 2.54 -26.82
N ALA A 30 -4.90 1.47 -26.74
CA ALA A 30 -5.44 0.12 -26.54
C ALA A 30 -6.04 -0.08 -25.12
N TYR A 31 -5.67 0.74 -24.14
CA TYR A 31 -6.33 0.76 -22.83
C TYR A 31 -7.75 1.32 -22.96
N TRP A 32 -7.89 2.45 -23.66
CA TRP A 32 -9.15 3.15 -23.88
C TRP A 32 -10.20 2.30 -24.61
N GLU A 33 -9.76 1.55 -25.62
CA GLU A 33 -10.60 0.54 -26.29
C GLU A 33 -11.07 -0.56 -25.31
N LYS A 34 -10.17 -1.09 -24.48
CA LYS A 34 -10.50 -2.15 -23.51
C LYS A 34 -11.50 -1.70 -22.44
N VAL A 35 -11.46 -0.43 -22.06
CA VAL A 35 -12.40 0.15 -21.09
C VAL A 35 -13.62 0.80 -21.75
N ARG A 36 -13.84 0.56 -23.06
CA ARG A 36 -15.00 1.02 -23.84
C ARG A 36 -15.15 2.54 -23.90
N LEU A 37 -14.04 3.25 -23.82
CA LEU A 37 -13.97 4.72 -23.92
C LEU A 37 -12.89 5.09 -24.95
N PRO A 38 -13.07 4.75 -26.24
CA PRO A 38 -12.01 4.87 -27.25
C PRO A 38 -11.46 6.29 -27.43
N ASN A 39 -12.27 7.31 -27.11
CA ASN A 39 -11.90 8.73 -27.18
C ASN A 39 -11.38 9.29 -25.85
N GLY A 40 -11.15 8.44 -24.84
CA GLY A 40 -10.82 8.87 -23.49
C GLY A 40 -12.05 9.21 -22.64
N ALA A 41 -11.81 9.46 -21.36
CA ALA A 41 -12.82 9.95 -20.41
C ALA A 41 -12.75 11.48 -20.28
N ASP A 42 -13.90 12.15 -20.14
CA ASP A 42 -13.95 13.60 -19.87
C ASP A 42 -13.29 13.96 -18.53
N LYS A 43 -13.42 13.08 -17.54
CA LYS A 43 -12.86 13.20 -16.21
C LYS A 43 -12.31 11.86 -15.75
N THR A 44 -11.14 11.89 -15.11
CA THR A 44 -10.52 10.70 -14.53
C THR A 44 -10.27 10.92 -13.05
N TYR A 45 -10.76 10.00 -12.22
CA TYR A 45 -10.48 9.94 -10.79
C TYR A 45 -9.65 8.69 -10.51
N VAL A 46 -8.47 8.85 -9.91
CA VAL A 46 -7.52 7.75 -9.70
C VAL A 46 -7.53 7.32 -8.24
N HIS A 47 -7.98 6.10 -7.97
CA HIS A 47 -7.95 5.47 -6.65
C HIS A 47 -7.21 4.12 -6.69
N SER A 48 -6.03 4.08 -7.32
CA SER A 48 -5.25 2.84 -7.54
C SER A 48 -4.18 2.58 -6.47
N GLY A 49 -4.13 3.40 -5.43
CA GLY A 49 -3.22 3.26 -4.29
C GLY A 49 -2.46 4.55 -3.96
N VAL A 50 -1.92 4.59 -2.74
CA VAL A 50 -1.12 5.70 -2.22
C VAL A 50 0.37 5.41 -2.34
N LYS A 51 1.18 6.47 -2.43
CA LYS A 51 2.65 6.40 -2.33
C LYS A 51 3.09 7.07 -1.03
N SER A 52 4.22 6.61 -0.49
CA SER A 52 4.85 7.30 0.61
C SER A 52 5.26 8.72 0.17
N ALA A 53 4.88 9.72 0.95
CA ALA A 53 5.20 11.13 0.70
C ALA A 53 6.03 11.72 1.84
N ASN A 54 6.95 10.95 2.39
CA ASN A 54 7.81 11.42 3.47
C ASN A 54 9.10 12.02 2.91
N GLN A 55 9.24 13.35 2.96
CA GLN A 55 10.46 14.06 2.53
C GLN A 55 11.46 14.30 3.68
N PHE A 56 11.00 14.34 4.92
CA PHE A 56 11.79 14.78 6.08
C PHE A 56 12.65 13.69 6.72
N MET A 57 12.17 12.45 6.75
CA MET A 57 12.89 11.36 7.42
C MET A 57 14.11 10.93 6.59
N PRO A 58 15.20 10.49 7.22
CA PRO A 58 16.38 10.01 6.50
C PRO A 58 16.10 8.68 5.78
N ARG A 59 16.94 8.35 4.79
CA ARG A 59 16.77 7.13 3.99
C ARG A 59 16.90 5.85 4.82
N GLU A 60 17.75 5.85 5.84
CA GLU A 60 18.03 4.69 6.71
C GLU A 60 16.81 4.18 7.49
N VAL A 61 15.80 5.04 7.72
CA VAL A 61 14.54 4.70 8.40
C VAL A 61 13.36 4.63 7.43
N LYS A 62 13.61 4.60 6.12
CA LYS A 62 12.59 4.41 5.09
C LYS A 62 12.73 3.02 4.48
N SER A 63 11.62 2.32 4.22
CA SER A 63 11.67 1.03 3.54
C SER A 63 12.23 1.15 2.12
N ASP A 64 13.01 0.16 1.67
CA ASP A 64 13.49 0.08 0.27
C ASP A 64 12.44 -0.53 -0.68
N LYS A 65 11.52 -1.32 -0.12
CA LYS A 65 10.47 -2.06 -0.84
C LYS A 65 9.16 -1.94 -0.09
N GLY A 66 8.05 -2.31 -0.75
CA GLY A 66 6.70 -2.26 -0.21
C GLY A 66 5.71 -1.64 -1.19
N PRO A 67 4.46 -1.39 -0.76
CA PRO A 67 3.45 -0.72 -1.59
C PRO A 67 4.01 0.56 -2.22
N GLY A 68 3.69 0.82 -3.49
CA GLY A 68 4.10 2.04 -4.16
C GLY A 68 5.62 2.25 -4.32
N SER A 69 6.44 1.17 -4.26
CA SER A 69 7.92 1.13 -4.39
C SER A 69 8.74 1.45 -3.13
N GLY A 70 8.11 1.51 -1.95
CA GLY A 70 8.81 1.76 -0.68
C GLY A 70 8.74 3.22 -0.23
N GLY A 71 9.70 3.64 0.60
CA GLY A 71 9.78 5.00 1.16
C GLY A 71 8.96 5.23 2.44
N TRP A 72 8.37 4.17 3.01
CA TRP A 72 7.57 4.22 4.23
C TRP A 72 8.47 4.25 5.48
N VAL A 73 8.08 5.00 6.50
CA VAL A 73 8.85 5.09 7.76
C VAL A 73 8.80 3.76 8.49
N THR A 74 9.96 3.15 8.71
CA THR A 74 10.05 1.86 9.39
C THR A 74 9.83 2.01 10.89
N VAL A 75 8.88 1.26 11.45
CA VAL A 75 8.55 1.28 12.89
C VAL A 75 8.58 -0.11 13.52
N ASN A 76 8.85 -0.16 14.83
CA ASN A 76 8.67 -1.37 15.65
C ASN A 76 7.22 -1.47 16.17
N LYS A 77 6.93 -2.53 16.95
CA LYS A 77 5.60 -2.74 17.56
C LYS A 77 5.16 -1.66 18.56
N TYR A 78 6.08 -0.82 19.02
CA TYR A 78 5.82 0.32 19.91
C TYR A 78 5.68 1.64 19.14
N LEU A 79 5.59 1.58 17.79
CA LEU A 79 5.52 2.73 16.89
C LEU A 79 6.78 3.61 16.88
N GLN A 80 7.87 3.17 17.52
CA GLN A 80 9.13 3.88 17.48
C GLN A 80 9.75 3.72 16.09
N VAL A 81 10.27 4.82 15.56
CA VAL A 81 11.03 4.80 14.31
C VAL A 81 12.28 3.96 14.51
N VAL A 82 12.50 3.03 13.59
CA VAL A 82 13.68 2.17 13.56
C VAL A 82 14.39 2.29 12.22
N THR A 83 15.68 1.97 12.20
CA THR A 83 16.41 1.70 10.96
C THR A 83 15.83 0.45 10.29
N ARG A 84 16.21 0.22 9.03
CA ARG A 84 15.82 -1.01 8.31
C ARG A 84 16.29 -2.30 9.00
N GLN A 85 17.31 -2.20 9.85
CA GLN A 85 17.86 -3.29 10.65
C GLN A 85 17.09 -3.51 11.96
N GLY A 86 16.12 -2.65 12.27
CA GLY A 86 15.31 -2.73 13.50
C GLY A 86 15.90 -1.97 14.69
N GLU A 87 16.97 -1.20 14.50
CA GLU A 87 17.58 -0.40 15.57
C GLU A 87 16.80 0.89 15.79
N LYS A 88 16.58 1.28 17.05
CA LYS A 88 15.86 2.52 17.38
C LYS A 88 16.59 3.73 16.81
N TRP A 89 15.87 4.59 16.10
CA TRP A 89 16.39 5.85 15.61
C TRP A 89 16.09 6.98 16.60
N GLY A 90 17.00 7.96 16.71
CA GLY A 90 16.86 9.08 17.64
C GLY A 90 16.60 8.62 19.08
N GLU A 91 17.41 7.68 19.58
CA GLU A 91 17.30 7.11 20.95
C GLU A 91 15.93 6.47 21.28
N GLY A 92 15.08 6.25 20.27
CA GLY A 92 13.74 5.70 20.45
C GLY A 92 12.71 6.71 20.95
N VAL A 93 13.00 8.01 20.89
CA VAL A 93 12.03 9.08 21.23
C VAL A 93 11.24 9.57 20.02
N VAL A 94 11.51 9.04 18.83
CA VAL A 94 10.82 9.39 17.59
C VAL A 94 9.79 8.31 17.26
N PHE A 95 8.54 8.73 17.03
CA PHE A 95 7.42 7.84 16.74
C PHE A 95 6.76 8.23 15.42
N ALA A 96 6.23 7.25 14.70
CA ALA A 96 5.45 7.48 13.49
C ALA A 96 4.13 6.72 13.54
N PHE A 97 3.07 7.35 13.03
CA PHE A 97 1.72 6.80 13.00
C PHE A 97 0.99 7.17 11.71
N GLY A 98 -0.13 6.49 11.44
CA GLY A 98 -0.93 6.68 10.23
C GLY A 98 -0.34 5.99 9.00
N ASP A 99 -0.68 6.51 7.82
CA ASP A 99 -0.39 5.86 6.54
C ASP A 99 1.08 5.93 6.15
N CYS A 100 1.88 6.79 6.80
CA CYS A 100 3.27 7.02 6.43
C CYS A 100 4.25 5.90 6.86
N MET A 101 3.81 4.98 7.73
CA MET A 101 4.69 3.96 8.34
C MET A 101 4.58 2.58 7.68
N ALA A 102 5.65 1.79 7.77
CA ALA A 102 5.67 0.35 7.53
C ALA A 102 6.28 -0.37 8.73
N TYR A 103 5.74 -1.53 9.11
CA TYR A 103 6.34 -2.33 10.17
C TYR A 103 7.61 -3.00 9.66
N VAL A 104 8.60 -3.13 10.53
CA VAL A 104 9.77 -3.98 10.31
C VAL A 104 9.52 -5.33 10.98
N SER A 105 9.66 -6.42 10.23
CA SER A 105 9.69 -7.76 10.83
C SER A 105 11.00 -7.94 11.59
N SER A 106 10.94 -8.52 12.78
CA SER A 106 12.07 -9.01 13.55
C SER A 106 12.75 -10.13 12.74
N GLY A 107 13.59 -9.74 11.77
CA GLY A 107 14.17 -10.62 10.75
C GLY A 107 14.78 -9.90 9.53
N SER A 108 14.70 -8.57 9.45
CA SER A 108 15.31 -7.79 8.35
C SER A 108 16.78 -7.39 8.58
N SER A 109 17.50 -8.07 9.48
CA SER A 109 18.95 -8.13 9.36
C SER A 109 19.27 -8.90 8.08
N ARG A 110 19.63 -8.17 7.02
CA ARG A 110 20.08 -8.66 5.70
C ARG A 110 20.40 -10.16 5.67
N GLY A 111 19.56 -10.93 4.96
CA GLY A 111 19.92 -12.27 4.48
C GLY A 111 19.25 -13.43 5.22
N GLN A 112 18.00 -13.71 4.85
CA GLN A 112 17.47 -15.06 4.63
C GLN A 112 15.97 -14.91 4.31
N ALA A 113 15.66 -14.65 3.04
CA ALA A 113 14.45 -15.21 2.49
C ALA A 113 14.75 -16.72 2.34
N ALA A 114 14.55 -17.48 3.42
CA ALA A 114 14.24 -18.88 3.25
C ALA A 114 12.83 -18.91 2.66
N GLU A 115 12.67 -19.54 1.49
CA GLU A 115 11.41 -19.70 0.73
C GLU A 115 10.24 -20.32 1.53
N SER A 116 10.42 -20.59 2.83
CA SER A 116 9.48 -21.30 3.69
C SER A 116 9.18 -20.63 5.03
N SER A 117 9.79 -19.49 5.38
CA SER A 117 9.47 -18.79 6.63
C SER A 117 8.85 -17.43 6.34
N GLN A 118 7.55 -17.31 6.62
CA GLN A 118 6.87 -16.03 6.75
C GLN A 118 7.73 -15.16 7.70
N PRO A 119 8.10 -13.92 7.32
CA PRO A 119 8.83 -13.04 8.22
C PRO A 119 8.03 -12.91 9.52
N GLN A 120 8.69 -13.13 10.66
CA GLN A 120 8.04 -12.95 11.96
C GLN A 120 7.78 -11.46 12.15
N TRP A 121 6.54 -11.05 11.89
CA TRP A 121 6.13 -9.70 12.16
C TRP A 121 5.78 -9.58 13.64
N ASP A 122 6.45 -8.67 14.35
CA ASP A 122 6.10 -8.34 15.73
C ASP A 122 4.68 -7.75 15.86
N SER A 123 4.10 -7.29 14.75
CA SER A 123 2.71 -6.88 14.60
C SER A 123 2.21 -7.38 13.24
N PRO A 124 1.00 -7.96 13.14
CA PRO A 124 0.45 -8.37 11.85
C PRO A 124 0.46 -7.19 10.86
N PRO A 125 0.79 -7.42 9.58
CA PRO A 125 0.76 -6.36 8.58
C PRO A 125 -0.67 -5.84 8.46
N VAL A 126 -0.92 -4.64 8.99
CA VAL A 126 -2.20 -3.95 8.81
C VAL A 126 -2.26 -3.46 7.36
N PRO A 127 -3.28 -3.84 6.58
CA PRO A 127 -3.45 -3.33 5.23
C PRO A 127 -3.45 -1.80 5.26
N LYS A 128 -2.49 -1.19 4.55
CA LYS A 128 -2.26 0.27 4.54
C LYS A 128 -3.33 1.05 3.76
N THR A 129 -4.33 0.35 3.24
CA THR A 129 -5.48 0.91 2.54
C THR A 129 -6.68 0.02 2.89
N GLY A 130 -7.59 0.50 3.75
CA GLY A 130 -8.98 0.06 3.68
C GLY A 130 -9.57 -0.74 4.84
N TYR A 131 -9.32 -0.40 6.10
CA TYR A 131 -10.29 -0.69 7.17
C TYR A 131 -10.32 0.43 8.22
N SER A 132 -10.95 1.56 7.88
CA SER A 132 -11.38 2.56 8.86
C SER A 132 -12.85 2.97 8.68
N ALA A 133 -13.65 2.16 7.97
CA ALA A 133 -15.05 2.49 7.70
C ALA A 133 -16.05 1.34 7.96
N GLU A 134 -15.65 0.28 8.66
CA GLU A 134 -16.60 -0.76 9.09
C GLU A 134 -16.48 -0.99 10.61
N GLN A 135 -17.19 -0.15 11.36
CA GLN A 135 -17.76 -0.45 12.68
C GLN A 135 -19.15 0.15 12.75
#